data_AF-A0A379X1Z0-F1
#
_entry.id   AF-A0A379X1Z0-F1
#
_cell.length_a   1.000
_cell.length_b   1.000
_cell.length_c   1.000
_cell.angle_alpha   90.00
_cell.angle_beta   90.00
_cell.angle_gamma   90.00
#
_symmetry.space_group_name_H-M   'P 1'
#
loop_
_entity.id
_entity.type
_entity.pdbx_description
1 polymer ?
#
loop_
_entity_poly.entity_id
_entity_poly.type
_entity_poly.pdbx_seq_one_letter_code
_entity_poly.pdbx_strand_id
1 'polypeptide(L)' 'MHYNNTQEIWDELRHLCPDFYGATYEKMGELGYIQWPCRDTSDADQGTSYLFKEKFDTPNGLAQFFTCDWVAPIDKLTEE' A
#
# COMPACT_ATOMS: atom_id res chain seq x y z
N MET A 1 -8.68 -25.63 0.75
CA MET A 1 -7.50 -24.94 1.29
C MET A 1 -7.57 -24.99 2.79
N HIS A 2 -6.51 -25.45 3.45
CA HIS A 2 -6.38 -25.44 4.90
C HIS A 2 -5.03 -24.82 5.22
N TYR A 3 -5.02 -23.77 6.05
CA TYR A 3 -3.81 -23.12 6.54
C TYR A 3 -3.67 -23.39 8.02
N ASN A 4 -2.44 -23.63 8.47
CA ASN A 4 -2.12 -23.89 9.87
C ASN A 4 -1.97 -22.60 10.68
N ASN A 5 -1.64 -21.49 10.01
CA ASN A 5 -1.48 -20.17 10.63
C ASN A 5 -1.57 -19.04 9.58
N THR A 6 -1.51 -17.80 10.04
CA THR A 6 -1.57 -16.61 9.18
C THR A 6 -0.30 -16.36 8.38
N GLN A 7 0.85 -16.85 8.84
CA GLN A 7 2.11 -16.71 8.12
C GLN A 7 2.08 -17.53 6.82
N GLU A 8 1.47 -18.71 6.79
CA GLU A 8 1.29 -19.48 5.55
C GLU A 8 0.45 -18.72 4.51
N ILE A 9 -0.61 -18.03 4.96
CA ILE A 9 -1.46 -17.20 4.11
C ILE A 9 -0.65 -16.00 3.58
N TRP A 10 0.13 -15.37 4.46
CA TRP A 10 0.97 -14.24 4.11
C TRP A 10 2.08 -14.63 3.13
N ASP A 11 2.68 -15.79 3.31
CA ASP A 11 3.72 -16.28 2.42
C ASP A 11 3.13 -16.62 1.05
N GLU A 12 1.93 -17.20 0.98
CA GLU A 12 1.22 -17.41 -0.29
C GLU A 12 0.95 -16.08 -1.01
N LEU A 13 0.39 -15.08 -0.32
CA LEU A 13 0.07 -13.79 -0.94
C LEU A 13 1.33 -13.04 -1.39
N ARG A 14 2.43 -13.13 -0.63
CA ARG A 14 3.69 -12.48 -1.01
C ARG A 14 4.24 -13.01 -2.33
N HIS A 15 4.07 -14.29 -2.62
CA HIS A 15 4.48 -14.86 -3.92
C HIS A 15 3.57 -14.44 -5.08
N LEU A 16 2.33 -14.03 -4.81
CA LEU A 16 1.38 -13.53 -5.81
C LEU A 16 1.45 -12.01 -6.01
N CYS A 17 1.95 -11.27 -5.02
CA CYS A 17 1.99 -9.81 -4.98
C CYS A 17 3.45 -9.31 -4.97
N PRO A 18 4.04 -8.97 -6.14
CA PRO A 18 5.43 -8.53 -6.23
C PRO A 18 5.78 -7.36 -5.31
N ASP A 19 4.85 -6.44 -5.05
CA ASP A 19 5.07 -5.27 -4.20
C ASP A 19 5.05 -5.58 -2.70
N PHE A 20 4.62 -6.78 -2.29
CA PHE A 20 4.64 -7.23 -0.89
C PHE A 20 5.67 -8.33 -0.65
N TYR A 21 6.32 -8.84 -1.70
CA TYR A 21 7.19 -10.01 -1.63
C TYR A 21 8.26 -9.90 -0.54
N GLY A 22 8.87 -8.72 -0.39
CA GLY A 22 9.93 -8.46 0.57
C GLY A 22 9.49 -8.27 2.02
N ALA A 23 8.19 -8.07 2.28
CA ALA A 23 7.64 -7.79 3.61
C ALA A 23 7.41 -9.08 4.41
N THR A 24 8.46 -9.82 4.72
CA THR A 24 8.38 -11.06 5.51
C THR A 24 7.93 -10.78 6.95
N TYR A 25 7.33 -11.78 7.61
CA TYR A 25 7.01 -11.70 9.04
C TYR A 25 8.24 -11.41 9.90
N GLU A 26 9.39 -11.98 9.53
CA GLU A 26 10.67 -11.73 10.20
C GLU A 26 11.10 -10.26 10.09
N LYS A 27 10.98 -9.66 8.89
CA LYS A 27 11.34 -8.25 8.65
C LYS A 27 10.40 -7.28 9.36
N MET A 28 9.10 -7.60 9.41
CA MET A 28 8.14 -6.81 10.19
C MET A 28 8.36 -6.98 11.70
N GLY A 29 8.76 -8.15 12.16
CA GLY A 29 9.08 -8.42 13.57
C GLY A 29 7.96 -7.96 14.52
N GLU A 30 8.35 -7.53 15.73
CA GLU A 30 7.39 -7.05 16.74
C GLU A 30 7.06 -5.54 16.59
N LEU A 31 8.03 -4.74 16.13
CA LEU A 31 7.94 -3.28 16.06
C LEU A 31 8.38 -2.72 14.70
N GLY A 32 8.67 -3.58 13.72
CA GLY A 32 9.06 -3.16 12.38
C GLY A 32 7.86 -2.59 11.62
N TYR A 33 8.11 -1.51 10.89
CA TYR A 33 7.10 -0.82 10.10
C TYR A 33 7.55 -0.77 8.64
N ILE A 34 7.03 -1.70 7.84
CA ILE A 34 7.43 -1.87 6.44
C ILE A 34 6.32 -1.32 5.53
N GLN A 35 6.57 -0.16 4.94
CA GLN A 35 5.67 0.45 3.96
C GLN A 35 5.89 -0.21 2.59
N TRP A 36 4.81 -0.71 1.98
CA TRP A 36 4.88 -1.19 0.60
C TRP A 36 5.03 0.00 -0.37
N PRO A 37 5.67 -0.18 -1.55
CA PRO A 37 6.29 -1.41 -2.05
C PRO A 37 7.56 -1.85 -1.29
N CYS A 38 7.67 -3.14 -1.02
CA CYS A 38 8.87 -3.82 -0.52
C CYS A 38 9.04 -5.12 -1.34
N ARG A 39 10.06 -5.17 -2.19
CA ARG A 39 10.18 -6.15 -3.28
C ARG A 39 11.25 -7.19 -3.04
N ASP A 40 12.25 -6.90 -2.22
CA ASP A 40 13.31 -7.85 -1.88
C ASP A 40 13.17 -8.35 -0.44
N THR A 41 13.38 -9.64 -0.22
CA THR A 41 13.38 -10.23 1.13
C THR A 41 14.61 -9.81 1.94
N SER A 42 15.67 -9.34 1.29
CA SER A 42 16.86 -8.75 1.92
C SER A 42 16.49 -7.60 2.86
N ASP A 43 17.17 -7.51 4.00
CA ASP A 43 17.05 -6.38 4.93
C ASP A 43 17.55 -5.04 4.38
N ALA A 44 18.17 -5.03 3.20
CA ALA A 44 18.47 -3.77 2.52
C ALA A 44 17.21 -3.06 2.02
N ASP A 45 16.14 -3.81 1.71
CA ASP A 45 14.85 -3.26 1.30
C ASP A 45 13.92 -3.17 2.53
N GLN A 46 13.91 -2.00 3.16
CA GLN A 46 13.05 -1.70 4.31
C GLN A 46 11.71 -1.06 3.89
N GLY A 47 11.33 -1.21 2.62
CA GLY A 47 10.12 -0.63 2.06
C GLY A 47 10.29 0.81 1.55
N THR A 48 9.17 1.38 1.09
CA THR A 48 9.16 2.65 0.37
C THR A 48 8.42 3.72 1.18
N SER A 49 9.16 4.72 1.67
CA SER A 49 8.60 5.75 2.57
C SER A 49 7.67 6.75 1.87
N TYR A 50 7.93 7.07 0.61
CA TYR A 50 7.12 7.98 -0.20
C TYR A 50 7.02 7.47 -1.63
N LEU A 51 5.88 7.73 -2.27
CA LEU A 51 5.61 7.30 -3.64
C LEU A 51 6.02 8.38 -4.65
N PHE A 52 6.06 7.99 -5.93
CA PHE A 52 6.24 8.88 -7.08
C PHE A 52 7.58 9.62 -7.16
N LYS A 53 8.65 9.06 -6.56
CA LYS A 53 10.00 9.64 -6.63
C LYS A 53 10.48 9.88 -8.07
N GLU A 54 10.27 8.90 -8.94
CA GLU A 54 10.78 8.92 -10.32
C GLU A 54 9.67 9.21 -11.35
N LYS A 55 8.48 8.59 -11.18
CA LYS A 55 7.31 8.78 -12.05
C LYS A 55 6.02 8.53 -11.28
N PHE A 56 4.90 9.05 -11.78
CA PHE A 56 3.58 8.70 -11.26
C PHE A 56 3.14 7.32 -11.79
N ASP A 57 2.24 6.66 -11.06
CA ASP A 57 1.70 5.35 -11.44
C ASP A 57 0.49 5.45 -12.40
N THR A 58 0.30 6.64 -13.00
CA THR A 58 -0.66 6.84 -14.09
C THR A 58 -0.18 6.17 -15.38
N PRO A 59 -1.07 5.86 -16.34
CA PRO A 59 -0.69 5.14 -17.57
C PRO A 59 0.43 5.81 -18.40
N ASN A 60 0.57 7.13 -18.31
CA ASN A 60 1.60 7.92 -18.99
C ASN A 60 2.72 8.42 -18.05
N GLY A 61 2.68 8.09 -16.77
CA GLY A 61 3.68 8.51 -15.79
C GLY A 61 3.56 9.95 -15.28
N LEU A 62 2.53 10.70 -15.69
CA LEU A 62 2.33 12.12 -15.34
C LEU A 62 1.12 12.31 -14.42
N ALA A 63 1.23 13.21 -13.45
CA ALA A 63 0.11 13.65 -12.64
C ALA A 63 -0.96 14.34 -13.51
N GLN A 64 -2.22 14.17 -13.14
CA GLN A 64 -3.36 14.73 -13.88
C GLN A 64 -4.04 15.80 -13.00
N PHE A 65 -3.99 17.06 -13.43
CA PHE A 65 -4.70 18.15 -12.73
C PHE A 65 -6.21 18.01 -12.97
N PHE A 66 -7.01 18.23 -11.93
CA PHE A 66 -8.47 18.17 -11.99
C PHE A 66 -9.09 19.19 -11.02
N THR A 67 -10.24 19.75 -11.40
CA THR A 67 -11.08 20.61 -10.55
C THR A 67 -12.55 20.40 -10.86
N CYS A 68 -13.45 20.86 -9.99
CA CYS A 68 -14.89 20.85 -10.21
C CYS A 68 -15.55 22.07 -9.54
N ASP A 69 -16.75 22.42 -10.00
CA ASP A 69 -17.54 23.47 -9.36
C ASP A 69 -17.99 23.04 -7.97
N TRP A 70 -18.01 23.99 -7.03
CA TRP A 70 -18.51 23.73 -5.69
C TRP A 70 -20.02 23.43 -5.73
N VAL A 71 -20.42 22.37 -5.05
CA VAL A 71 -21.83 21.98 -4.87
C VAL A 71 -22.09 21.77 -3.39
N ALA A 72 -23.12 22.45 -2.86
CA ALA A 72 -23.50 22.28 -1.46
C ALA A 72 -23.93 20.82 -1.17
N PRO A 73 -23.67 20.30 0.04
CA PRO A 73 -24.22 19.02 0.48
C PRO A 73 -25.76 18.98 0.34
N ILE A 74 -26.30 17.78 0.10
CA ILE A 74 -27.74 17.58 -0.15
C ILE A 74 -28.55 17.96 1.11
N ASP A 75 -28.10 17.48 2.27
CA ASP A 75 -28.78 17.72 3.53
C ASP A 75 -28.39 19.08 4.11
N LYS A 76 -29.39 19.81 4.59
CA LYS A 76 -29.20 21.05 5.35
C LYS A 76 -29.35 20.74 6.82
N LEU A 77 -28.49 21.33 7.65
CA LEU A 77 -28.67 21.29 9.10
C LEU A 77 -30.06 21.86 9.43
N THR A 78 -30.86 21.07 10.12
CA THR A 78 -32.08 21.56 10.79
C THR A 78 -31.67 22.11 12.15
N GLU A 79 -32.14 23.31 12.49
CA GLU A 79 -32.00 23.85 13.84
C GLU A 79 -32.85 22.98 14.80
N GLU A 80 -32.22 22.36 15.79
CA GLU A 80 -32.92 21.91 17.02
C GLU A 80 -33.22 23.11 17.92
#